data_AF-A0A0D0H5W3-F1
#
_entry.id   AF-A0A0D0H5W3-F1
#
_cell.length_a   1.000
_cell.length_b   1.000
_cell.length_c   1.000
_cell.angle_alpha   90.00
_cell.angle_beta   90.00
_cell.angle_gamma   90.00
#
_symmetry.space_group_name_H-M   'P 1'
#
loop_
_entity.id
_entity.type
_entity.pdbx_description
1 polymer ?
#
loop_
_entity_poly.entity_id
_entity_poly.type
_entity_poly.pdbx_seq_one_letter_code
_entity_poly.pdbx_strand_id
1 'polypeptide(L)'
;MYYWNQHNFEGLLKLAETFDACPELKPLADYCRFREQGLRRYAFAALECFLDASHSFDSTTARRAAIDILEANARTSEAHQFLAQPLTARFLLPTLQAWMHEEPDANLPVRWLGILERDDALLADALAMCPDDMPVRTMLIGRALDSVDFATHHLDESRFIGSVDHALAKLERARRLIADAPDAAAFARLASEVDHFAQLVADWQAWSRNPVGSFPEWCAAQGRDYRYAVKIYYSQS
;
A
#
# COMPACT_ATOMS: atom_id res chain seq x y z
N MET A 1 19.45 -21.17 11.68
CA MET A 1 19.13 -19.93 12.41
C MET A 1 18.83 -18.82 11.39
N TYR A 2 17.65 -18.83 10.76
CA TYR A 2 17.18 -17.78 9.81
C TYR A 2 15.63 -17.76 9.66
N TYR A 3 14.87 -18.07 10.71
CA TYR A 3 13.40 -18.20 10.57
C TYR A 3 12.69 -16.85 10.33
N TRP A 4 13.29 -15.73 10.75
CA TRP A 4 12.65 -14.41 10.68
C TRP A 4 12.62 -13.77 9.27
N ASN A 5 13.45 -14.22 8.33
CA ASN A 5 13.51 -13.66 6.96
C ASN A 5 13.19 -14.70 5.87
N GLN A 6 12.74 -15.89 6.26
CA GLN A 6 12.52 -17.00 5.35
C GLN A 6 11.55 -16.64 4.21
N HIS A 7 10.40 -16.04 4.52
CA HIS A 7 9.42 -15.65 3.51
C HIS A 7 9.96 -14.62 2.50
N ASN A 8 10.80 -13.68 2.96
CA ASN A 8 11.42 -12.70 2.07
C ASN A 8 12.43 -13.38 1.12
N PHE A 9 13.21 -14.34 1.63
CA PHE A 9 14.16 -15.11 0.84
C PHE A 9 13.46 -16.01 -0.20
N GLU A 10 12.40 -16.71 0.21
CA GLU A 10 11.54 -17.47 -0.71
C GLU A 10 10.91 -16.57 -1.78
N GLY A 11 10.46 -15.37 -1.40
CA GLY A 11 9.95 -14.38 -2.34
C GLY A 11 11.00 -13.93 -3.37
N LEU A 12 12.23 -13.65 -2.92
CA LEU A 12 13.32 -13.28 -3.83
C LEU A 12 13.65 -14.41 -4.82
N LEU A 13 13.60 -15.67 -4.41
CA LEU A 13 13.81 -16.79 -5.34
C LEU A 13 12.69 -16.91 -6.38
N LYS A 14 11.42 -16.73 -5.99
CA LYS A 14 10.29 -16.70 -6.93
C LYS A 14 10.44 -15.59 -7.97
N LEU A 15 10.89 -14.42 -7.54
CA LEU A 15 11.20 -13.31 -8.45
C LEU A 15 12.35 -13.66 -9.40
N ALA A 16 13.41 -14.30 -8.90
CA ALA A 16 14.52 -14.73 -9.73
C ALA A 16 14.08 -15.71 -10.84
N GLU A 17 13.28 -16.70 -10.49
CA GLU A 17 12.71 -17.65 -11.45
C GLU A 17 11.83 -16.96 -12.50
N THR A 18 11.03 -15.98 -12.08
CA THR A 18 10.19 -15.18 -12.98
C THR A 18 11.04 -14.39 -13.98
N PHE A 19 12.09 -13.73 -13.51
CA PHE A 19 12.93 -12.87 -14.34
C PHE A 19 13.89 -13.64 -15.25
N ASP A 20 14.24 -14.88 -14.94
CA ASP A 20 15.09 -15.73 -15.78
C ASP A 20 14.49 -16.00 -17.17
N ALA A 21 13.15 -16.00 -17.27
CA ALA A 21 12.43 -16.22 -18.52
C ALA A 21 12.61 -15.08 -19.54
N CYS A 22 13.05 -13.90 -19.09
CA CYS A 22 13.22 -12.71 -19.92
C CYS A 22 14.70 -12.30 -19.97
N PRO A 23 15.37 -12.38 -21.14
CA PRO A 23 16.79 -12.04 -21.26
C PRO A 23 17.16 -10.67 -20.68
N GLU A 24 16.31 -9.66 -20.86
CA GLU A 24 16.47 -8.29 -20.39
C GLU A 24 16.40 -8.17 -18.85
N LEU A 25 15.75 -9.11 -18.18
CA LEU A 25 15.57 -9.11 -16.72
C LEU A 25 16.53 -10.06 -15.99
N LYS A 26 17.36 -10.83 -16.70
CA LYS A 26 18.34 -11.74 -16.10
C LYS A 26 19.23 -11.10 -15.03
N PRO A 27 19.76 -9.87 -15.19
CA PRO A 27 20.56 -9.28 -14.11
C PRO A 27 19.72 -8.98 -12.84
N LEU A 28 18.40 -8.77 -12.96
CA LEU A 28 17.50 -8.69 -11.81
C LEU A 28 17.22 -10.07 -11.18
N ALA A 29 17.25 -11.14 -11.96
CA ALA A 29 17.21 -12.50 -11.41
C ALA A 29 18.44 -12.77 -10.53
N ASP A 30 19.63 -12.42 -11.03
CA ASP A 30 20.88 -12.54 -10.29
C ASP A 30 20.91 -11.63 -9.06
N TYR A 31 20.40 -10.40 -9.17
CA TYR A 31 20.18 -9.52 -8.04
C TYR A 31 19.39 -10.22 -6.92
N CYS A 32 18.26 -10.83 -7.26
CA CYS A 32 17.40 -11.51 -6.29
C CYS A 32 18.11 -12.69 -5.62
N ARG A 33 18.82 -13.53 -6.39
CA ARG A 33 19.62 -14.66 -5.87
C ARG A 33 20.70 -14.19 -4.90
N PHE A 34 21.45 -13.15 -5.26
CA PHE A 34 22.48 -12.62 -4.39
C PHE A 34 21.90 -11.97 -3.13
N ARG A 35 20.74 -11.31 -3.22
CA ARG A 35 20.03 -10.76 -2.04
C ARG A 35 19.59 -11.86 -1.08
N GLU A 36 19.07 -12.95 -1.61
CA GLU A 36 18.66 -14.11 -0.82
C GLU A 36 19.85 -14.71 -0.05
N GLN A 37 21.01 -14.85 -0.70
CA GLN A 37 22.25 -15.36 -0.09
C GLN A 37 22.94 -14.36 0.86
N GLY A 38 22.39 -13.15 1.05
CA GLY A 38 23.03 -12.08 1.83
C GLY A 38 24.26 -11.45 1.18
N LEU A 39 24.51 -11.72 -0.11
CA LEU A 39 25.65 -11.25 -0.88
C LEU A 39 25.43 -9.84 -1.44
N ARG A 40 25.31 -8.84 -0.54
CA ARG A 40 24.94 -7.46 -0.88
C ARG A 40 25.78 -6.85 -2.01
N ARG A 41 27.11 -7.00 -1.98
CA ARG A 41 28.00 -6.42 -3.00
C ARG A 41 27.71 -6.96 -4.40
N TYR A 42 27.52 -8.27 -4.52
CA TYR A 42 27.23 -8.93 -5.79
C TYR A 42 25.81 -8.61 -6.27
N ALA A 43 24.84 -8.54 -5.34
CA ALA A 43 23.51 -8.09 -5.65
C ALA A 43 23.54 -6.70 -6.30
N PHE A 44 24.10 -5.70 -5.63
CA PHE A 44 24.13 -4.35 -6.19
C PHE A 44 24.92 -4.25 -7.50
N ALA A 45 25.96 -5.06 -7.71
CA ALA A 45 26.62 -5.14 -9.01
C ALA A 45 25.68 -5.65 -10.13
N ALA A 46 24.89 -6.69 -9.85
CA ALA A 46 23.91 -7.21 -10.82
C ALA A 46 22.78 -6.19 -11.10
N LEU A 47 22.34 -5.45 -10.07
CA LEU A 47 21.39 -4.34 -10.26
C LEU A 47 21.97 -3.23 -11.15
N GLU A 48 23.22 -2.83 -10.94
CA GLU A 48 23.87 -1.85 -11.82
C GLU A 48 23.99 -2.37 -13.25
N CYS A 49 24.29 -3.66 -13.46
CA CYS A 49 24.28 -4.25 -14.81
C CYS A 49 22.91 -4.14 -15.49
N PHE A 50 21.81 -4.34 -14.76
CA PHE A 50 20.46 -4.11 -15.30
C PHE A 50 20.25 -2.63 -15.67
N LEU A 51 20.59 -1.72 -14.77
CA LEU A 51 20.39 -0.28 -14.98
C LEU A 51 21.21 0.24 -16.16
N ASP A 52 22.47 -0.19 -16.28
CA ASP A 52 23.33 0.17 -17.41
C ASP A 52 22.78 -0.36 -18.73
N ALA A 53 22.32 -1.62 -18.76
CA ALA A 53 21.70 -2.20 -19.95
C ALA A 53 20.39 -1.49 -20.33
N SER A 54 19.61 -1.05 -19.34
CA SER A 54 18.31 -0.42 -19.55
C SER A 54 18.38 0.90 -20.32
N HIS A 55 19.53 1.57 -20.33
CA HIS A 55 19.76 2.77 -21.15
C HIS A 55 19.69 2.50 -22.66
N SER A 56 19.84 1.25 -23.09
CA SER A 56 19.72 0.85 -24.49
C SER A 56 18.31 0.40 -24.89
N PHE A 57 17.36 0.35 -23.95
CA PHE A 57 16.00 -0.08 -24.24
C PHE A 57 15.26 0.99 -25.05
N ASP A 58 14.49 0.54 -26.04
CA ASP A 58 13.45 1.39 -26.63
C ASP A 58 12.26 1.55 -25.67
N SER A 59 11.37 2.51 -25.96
CA SER A 59 10.21 2.82 -25.10
C SER A 59 9.34 1.58 -24.86
N THR A 60 9.09 0.77 -25.90
CA THR A 60 8.31 -0.47 -25.80
C THR A 60 8.94 -1.47 -24.83
N THR A 61 10.25 -1.70 -24.95
CA THR A 61 10.99 -2.65 -24.10
C THR A 61 11.05 -2.17 -22.66
N ALA A 62 11.31 -0.88 -22.45
CA ALA A 62 11.35 -0.28 -21.12
C ALA A 62 9.99 -0.39 -20.42
N ARG A 63 8.89 -0.03 -21.10
CA ARG A 63 7.53 -0.14 -20.57
C ARG A 63 7.17 -1.59 -20.21
N ARG A 64 7.44 -2.55 -21.10
CA ARG A 64 7.21 -3.97 -20.84
C ARG A 64 7.98 -4.44 -19.61
N ALA A 65 9.28 -4.16 -19.55
CA ALA A 65 10.13 -4.52 -18.41
C ALA A 65 9.64 -3.89 -17.10
N ALA A 66 9.22 -2.61 -17.11
CA ALA A 66 8.67 -1.96 -15.92
C ALA A 66 7.40 -2.67 -15.41
N ILE A 67 6.48 -3.03 -16.31
CA ILE A 67 5.26 -3.78 -15.96
C ILE A 67 5.60 -5.18 -15.43
N ASP A 68 6.47 -5.92 -16.11
CA ASP A 68 6.88 -7.27 -15.68
C ASP A 68 7.48 -7.24 -14.26
N ILE A 69 8.35 -6.26 -13.97
CA ILE A 69 8.96 -6.06 -12.64
C ILE A 69 7.90 -5.75 -11.58
N LEU A 70 7.00 -4.81 -11.86
CA LEU A 70 6.00 -4.34 -10.92
C LEU A 70 4.93 -5.39 -10.63
N GLU A 71 4.47 -6.11 -11.64
CA GLU A 71 3.53 -7.22 -11.48
C GLU A 71 4.16 -8.39 -10.73
N ALA A 72 5.40 -8.77 -11.06
CA ALA A 72 6.09 -9.84 -10.35
C ALA A 72 6.25 -9.50 -8.86
N ASN A 73 6.63 -8.26 -8.54
CA ASN A 73 6.71 -7.78 -7.17
C ASN A 73 5.34 -7.77 -6.47
N ALA A 74 4.29 -7.29 -7.13
CA ALA A 74 2.94 -7.26 -6.55
C ALA A 74 2.38 -8.66 -6.26
N ARG A 75 2.72 -9.66 -7.08
CA ARG A 75 2.39 -11.08 -6.85
C ARG A 75 3.24 -11.74 -5.76
N THR A 76 4.34 -11.09 -5.35
CA THR A 76 5.33 -11.63 -4.40
C THR A 76 5.52 -10.68 -3.21
N SER A 77 4.42 -10.42 -2.50
CA SER A 77 4.37 -9.43 -1.40
C SER A 77 5.37 -9.67 -0.27
N GLU A 78 5.87 -10.89 -0.11
CA GLU A 78 6.84 -11.26 0.90
C GLU A 78 8.24 -10.68 0.63
N ALA A 79 8.57 -10.41 -0.65
CA ALA A 79 9.83 -9.86 -1.12
C ALA A 79 9.95 -8.34 -0.95
N HIS A 80 9.57 -7.83 0.22
CA HIS A 80 9.44 -6.40 0.53
C HIS A 80 10.72 -5.56 0.32
N GLN A 81 11.90 -6.18 0.14
CA GLN A 81 13.16 -5.49 -0.10
C GLN A 81 13.66 -5.54 -1.56
N PHE A 82 12.85 -6.06 -2.49
CA PHE A 82 13.22 -6.20 -3.91
C PHE A 82 13.27 -4.84 -4.64
N LEU A 83 12.24 -4.01 -4.51
CA LEU A 83 12.17 -2.67 -5.11
C LEU A 83 13.12 -1.68 -4.42
N ALA A 84 14.42 -1.89 -4.59
CA ALA A 84 15.45 -1.01 -4.05
C ALA A 84 15.39 0.37 -4.71
N GLN A 85 15.76 1.39 -3.94
CA GLN A 85 15.70 2.79 -4.40
C GLN A 85 16.35 3.04 -5.78
N PRO A 86 17.53 2.45 -6.13
CA PRO A 86 18.10 2.66 -7.46
C PRO A 86 17.22 2.11 -8.59
N LEU A 87 16.59 0.95 -8.41
CA LEU A 87 15.66 0.38 -9.40
C LEU A 87 14.45 1.29 -9.58
N THR A 88 13.88 1.76 -8.48
CA THR A 88 12.71 2.64 -8.49
C THR A 88 13.04 4.00 -9.14
N ALA A 89 14.11 4.66 -8.71
CA ALA A 89 14.42 6.03 -9.10
C ALA A 89 15.09 6.17 -10.47
N ARG A 90 15.87 5.17 -10.91
CA ARG A 90 16.63 5.25 -12.16
C ARG A 90 15.96 4.55 -13.34
N PHE A 91 15.02 3.64 -13.07
CA PHE A 91 14.34 2.89 -14.13
C PHE A 91 12.82 3.00 -14.04
N LEU A 92 12.19 2.56 -12.94
CA LEU A 92 10.73 2.46 -12.88
C LEU A 92 10.03 3.82 -12.98
N LEU A 93 10.36 4.78 -12.11
CA LEU A 93 9.72 6.09 -12.12
C LEU A 93 9.95 6.84 -13.43
N PRO A 94 11.19 6.99 -13.96
CA PRO A 94 11.41 7.67 -15.23
C PRO A 94 10.64 7.03 -16.39
N THR A 95 10.59 5.68 -16.44
CA THR A 95 9.88 4.95 -17.50
C THR A 95 8.37 5.22 -17.44
N LEU A 96 7.77 5.13 -16.26
CA LEU A 96 6.33 5.36 -16.09
C LEU A 96 5.94 6.82 -16.30
N GLN A 97 6.77 7.76 -15.85
CA GLN A 97 6.54 9.20 -16.04
C GLN A 97 6.62 9.58 -17.53
N ALA A 98 7.63 9.07 -18.25
CA ALA A 98 7.73 9.26 -19.69
C ALA A 98 6.52 8.65 -20.41
N TRP A 99 6.10 7.44 -20.03
CA TRP A 99 4.92 6.81 -20.61
C TRP A 99 3.63 7.60 -20.34
N MET A 100 3.40 8.04 -19.10
CA MET A 100 2.23 8.87 -18.76
C MET A 100 2.22 10.20 -19.55
N HIS A 101 3.39 10.76 -19.85
CA HIS A 101 3.49 11.98 -20.66
C HIS A 101 3.21 11.74 -22.15
N GLU A 102 3.77 10.65 -22.70
CA GLU A 102 3.60 10.27 -24.11
C GLU A 102 2.18 9.79 -24.42
N GLU A 103 1.54 9.10 -23.48
CA GLU A 103 0.21 8.52 -23.59
C GLU A 103 -0.63 8.82 -22.33
N PRO A 104 -1.21 10.03 -22.22
CA PRO A 104 -1.97 10.45 -21.02
C PRO A 104 -3.18 9.58 -20.69
N ASP A 105 -3.75 8.90 -21.70
CA ASP A 105 -4.90 8.01 -21.54
C ASP A 105 -4.50 6.57 -21.15
N ALA A 106 -3.20 6.28 -21.03
CA ALA A 106 -2.72 4.96 -20.62
C ALA A 106 -2.91 4.76 -19.11
N ASN A 107 -3.79 3.81 -18.74
CA ASN A 107 -4.08 3.49 -17.35
C ASN A 107 -2.87 2.96 -16.55
N LEU A 108 -2.06 2.07 -17.16
CA LEU A 108 -0.99 1.36 -16.49
C LEU A 108 0.07 2.28 -15.83
N PRO A 109 0.64 3.29 -16.51
CA PRO A 109 1.59 4.19 -15.86
C PRO A 109 0.97 5.00 -14.73
N VAL A 110 -0.27 5.50 -14.88
CA VAL A 110 -1.00 6.23 -13.83
C VAL A 110 -1.19 5.34 -12.60
N ARG A 111 -1.66 4.10 -12.81
CA ARG A 111 -1.86 3.10 -11.76
C ARG A 111 -0.59 2.82 -10.97
N TRP A 112 0.51 2.52 -11.66
CA TRP A 112 1.76 2.13 -11.00
C TRP A 112 2.49 3.31 -10.35
N LEU A 113 2.42 4.52 -10.93
CA LEU A 113 2.90 5.72 -10.27
C LEU A 113 2.14 6.00 -8.97
N GLY A 114 0.81 5.92 -8.99
CA GLY A 114 0.00 6.06 -7.78
C GLY A 114 0.34 5.05 -6.68
N ILE A 115 0.71 3.82 -7.06
CA ILE A 115 1.19 2.79 -6.12
C ILE A 115 2.56 3.18 -5.55
N LEU A 116 3.54 3.45 -6.41
CA LEU A 116 4.93 3.69 -6.01
C LEU A 116 5.11 4.98 -5.19
N GLU A 117 4.43 6.06 -5.60
CA GLU A 117 4.51 7.37 -4.95
C GLU A 117 3.52 7.52 -3.80
N ARG A 118 2.66 6.52 -3.59
CA ARG A 118 1.55 6.55 -2.63
C ARG A 118 0.61 7.73 -2.83
N ASP A 119 0.36 8.08 -4.09
CA ASP A 119 -0.51 9.21 -4.47
C ASP A 119 -1.97 8.74 -4.65
N ASP A 120 -2.84 9.16 -3.73
CA ASP A 120 -4.27 8.84 -3.74
C ASP A 120 -5.05 9.49 -4.90
N ALA A 121 -4.54 10.58 -5.49
CA ALA A 121 -5.13 11.23 -6.65
C ALA A 121 -4.84 10.41 -7.91
N LEU A 122 -3.59 10.03 -8.15
CA LEU A 122 -3.23 9.15 -9.28
C LEU A 122 -3.97 7.80 -9.20
N LEU A 123 -4.12 7.23 -8.01
CA LEU A 123 -4.90 6.00 -7.84
C LEU A 123 -6.39 6.19 -8.11
N ALA A 124 -6.95 7.35 -7.76
CA ALA A 124 -8.34 7.66 -8.08
C ALA A 124 -8.53 7.83 -9.60
N ASP A 125 -7.58 8.48 -10.28
CA ASP A 125 -7.59 8.64 -11.74
C ASP A 125 -7.45 7.28 -12.43
N ALA A 126 -6.53 6.43 -11.96
CA ALA A 126 -6.40 5.07 -12.46
C ALA A 126 -7.68 4.24 -12.28
N LEU A 127 -8.35 4.36 -11.14
CA LEU A 127 -9.63 3.67 -10.90
C LEU A 127 -10.76 4.24 -11.77
N ALA A 128 -10.75 5.55 -12.07
CA ALA A 128 -11.73 6.16 -12.96
C ALA A 128 -11.57 5.65 -14.41
N MET A 129 -10.34 5.42 -14.86
CA MET A 129 -10.03 4.82 -16.16
C MET A 129 -10.36 3.31 -16.21
N CYS A 130 -10.20 2.59 -15.10
CA CYS A 130 -10.49 1.16 -14.99
C CYS A 130 -11.30 0.85 -13.72
N PRO A 131 -12.64 1.02 -13.74
CA PRO A 131 -13.50 0.87 -12.56
C PRO A 131 -13.47 -0.52 -11.91
N ASP A 132 -13.09 -1.53 -12.69
CA ASP A 132 -13.02 -2.94 -12.27
C ASP A 132 -11.68 -3.30 -11.61
N ASP A 133 -10.75 -2.34 -11.43
CA ASP A 133 -9.48 -2.57 -10.72
C ASP A 133 -9.72 -2.72 -9.20
N MET A 134 -10.14 -3.92 -8.81
CA MET A 134 -10.40 -4.30 -7.42
C MET A 134 -9.18 -4.10 -6.51
N PRO A 135 -7.93 -4.43 -6.91
CA PRO A 135 -6.74 -4.12 -6.11
C PRO A 135 -6.57 -2.63 -5.78
N VAL A 136 -6.68 -1.74 -6.76
CA VAL A 136 -6.55 -0.28 -6.53
C VAL A 136 -7.68 0.22 -5.63
N ARG A 137 -8.92 -0.23 -5.88
CA ARG A 137 -10.08 0.10 -5.05
C ARG A 137 -9.87 -0.35 -3.60
N THR A 138 -9.41 -1.58 -3.39
CA THR A 138 -9.10 -2.13 -2.06
C THR A 138 -8.05 -1.27 -1.34
N MET A 139 -7.00 -0.86 -2.05
CA MET A 139 -5.95 -0.01 -1.47
C MET A 139 -6.48 1.37 -1.06
N LEU A 140 -7.32 2.00 -1.90
CA LEU A 140 -7.92 3.31 -1.57
C LEU A 140 -8.87 3.22 -0.37
N ILE A 141 -9.66 2.13 -0.26
CA ILE A 141 -10.52 1.87 0.90
C ILE A 141 -9.66 1.68 2.16
N GLY A 142 -8.63 0.83 2.08
CA GLY A 142 -7.70 0.57 3.19
C GLY A 142 -7.04 1.84 3.70
N ARG A 143 -6.48 2.68 2.80
CA ARG A 143 -5.87 3.96 3.19
C ARG A 143 -6.86 4.93 3.85
N ALA A 144 -8.11 4.94 3.41
CA ALA A 144 -9.14 5.75 4.04
C ALA A 144 -9.44 5.25 5.48
N LEU A 145 -9.52 3.93 5.67
CA LEU A 145 -9.71 3.31 6.98
C LEU A 145 -8.50 3.49 7.90
N ASP A 146 -7.28 3.31 7.42
CA ASP A 146 -6.04 3.53 8.18
C ASP A 146 -5.97 4.97 8.73
N SER A 147 -6.45 5.95 7.95
CA SER A 147 -6.54 7.35 8.41
C SER A 147 -7.53 7.54 9.56
N VAL A 148 -8.61 6.76 9.61
CA VAL A 148 -9.62 6.83 10.67
C VAL A 148 -9.17 6.03 11.89
N ASP A 149 -8.53 4.89 11.68
CA ASP A 149 -7.86 4.13 12.75
C ASP A 149 -6.85 5.01 13.47
N PHE A 150 -5.94 5.66 12.74
CA PHE A 150 -4.98 6.60 13.32
C PHE A 150 -5.66 7.73 14.12
N ALA A 151 -6.76 8.28 13.60
CA ALA A 151 -7.51 9.34 14.28
C ALA A 151 -8.16 8.87 15.59
N THR A 152 -8.56 7.60 15.66
CA THR A 152 -9.32 7.00 16.77
C THR A 152 -8.46 6.14 17.72
N HIS A 153 -7.18 5.92 17.39
CA HIS A 153 -6.30 5.01 18.13
C HIS A 153 -6.09 5.39 19.61
N HIS A 154 -6.23 6.68 19.96
CA HIS A 154 -6.05 7.18 21.34
C HIS A 154 -7.37 7.42 22.10
N LEU A 155 -8.48 6.83 21.64
CA LEU A 155 -9.78 7.00 22.29
C LEU A 155 -9.87 6.34 23.68
N ASP A 156 -9.04 5.32 23.96
CA ASP A 156 -8.80 4.79 25.31
C ASP A 156 -8.28 5.86 26.28
N GLU A 157 -7.53 6.84 25.78
CA GLU A 157 -7.04 8.00 26.52
C GLU A 157 -8.00 9.19 26.41
N SER A 158 -9.22 8.97 25.91
CA SER A 158 -10.20 10.03 25.63
C SER A 158 -9.63 11.11 24.71
N ARG A 159 -8.86 10.71 23.70
CA ARG A 159 -8.21 11.61 22.75
C ARG A 159 -8.45 11.18 21.31
N PHE A 160 -9.02 12.09 20.53
CA PHE A 160 -9.12 11.97 19.08
C PHE A 160 -8.00 12.76 18.42
N ILE A 161 -7.31 12.17 17.44
CA ILE A 161 -6.25 12.83 16.70
C ILE A 161 -6.82 13.50 15.45
N GLY A 162 -6.56 14.80 15.31
CA GLY A 162 -6.98 15.57 14.14
C GLY A 162 -8.44 16.02 14.22
N SER A 163 -9.11 16.05 13.06
CA SER A 163 -10.48 16.55 12.92
C SER A 163 -11.48 15.41 12.72
N VAL A 164 -12.61 15.48 13.42
CA VAL A 164 -13.74 14.57 13.22
C VAL A 164 -14.31 14.70 11.80
N ASP A 165 -14.41 15.91 11.25
CA ASP A 165 -14.91 16.11 9.88
C ASP A 165 -14.01 15.43 8.85
N HIS A 166 -12.70 15.42 9.09
CA HIS A 166 -11.76 14.70 8.24
C HIS A 166 -12.00 13.18 8.29
N ALA A 167 -12.16 12.62 9.49
CA ALA A 167 -12.47 11.19 9.65
C ALA A 167 -13.81 10.81 8.99
N LEU A 168 -14.85 11.62 9.15
CA LEU A 168 -16.14 11.43 8.48
C LEU A 168 -16.00 11.48 6.96
N ALA A 169 -15.22 12.42 6.41
CA ALA A 169 -14.96 12.49 4.98
C ALA A 169 -14.21 11.25 4.45
N LYS A 170 -13.28 10.68 5.23
CA LYS A 170 -12.59 9.43 4.89
C LYS A 170 -13.53 8.22 4.92
N LEU A 171 -14.39 8.12 5.94
CA LEU A 171 -15.43 7.08 6.00
C LEU A 171 -16.39 7.18 4.81
N GLU A 172 -16.82 8.38 4.45
CA GLU A 172 -17.69 8.60 3.30
C GLU A 172 -17.00 8.25 1.97
N ARG A 173 -15.70 8.55 1.83
CA ARG A 173 -14.90 8.10 0.69
C ARG A 173 -14.86 6.57 0.61
N ALA A 174 -14.63 5.88 1.73
CA ALA A 174 -14.62 4.41 1.78
C ALA A 174 -16.00 3.82 1.41
N ARG A 175 -17.10 4.38 1.94
CA ARG A 175 -18.48 3.98 1.58
C ARG A 175 -18.72 4.07 0.08
N ARG A 176 -18.36 5.20 -0.55
CA ARG A 176 -18.51 5.40 -1.99
C ARG A 176 -17.69 4.40 -2.81
N LEU A 177 -16.41 4.21 -2.45
CA LEU A 177 -15.56 3.24 -3.12
C LEU A 177 -16.11 1.80 -3.04
N ILE A 178 -16.76 1.44 -1.95
CA ILE A 178 -17.42 0.13 -1.80
C ILE A 178 -18.71 0.06 -2.63
N ALA A 179 -19.55 1.10 -2.56
CA ALA A 179 -20.83 1.15 -3.25
C ALA A 179 -20.68 1.15 -4.78
N ASP A 180 -19.64 1.84 -5.29
CA ASP A 180 -19.36 1.97 -6.72
C ASP A 180 -18.58 0.76 -7.29
N ALA A 181 -18.39 -0.31 -6.50
CA ALA A 181 -17.72 -1.51 -6.95
C ALA A 181 -18.64 -2.38 -7.83
N PRO A 182 -18.10 -3.02 -8.89
CA PRO A 182 -18.87 -4.00 -9.68
C PRO A 182 -19.41 -5.17 -8.84
N ASP A 183 -18.62 -5.59 -7.84
CA ASP A 183 -19.02 -6.56 -6.83
C ASP A 183 -18.80 -5.96 -5.42
N ALA A 184 -19.80 -5.25 -4.93
CA ALA A 184 -19.78 -4.68 -3.57
C ALA A 184 -19.74 -5.78 -2.48
N ALA A 185 -20.21 -6.99 -2.76
CA ALA A 185 -20.22 -8.09 -1.78
C ALA A 185 -18.79 -8.57 -1.47
N ALA A 186 -17.86 -8.47 -2.42
CA ALA A 186 -16.43 -8.72 -2.19
C ALA A 186 -15.84 -7.83 -1.08
N PHE A 187 -16.47 -6.69 -0.77
CA PHE A 187 -16.02 -5.74 0.24
C PHE A 187 -16.75 -5.86 1.59
N ALA A 188 -17.53 -6.92 1.84
CA ALA A 188 -18.33 -7.07 3.06
C ALA A 188 -17.53 -6.87 4.37
N ARG A 189 -16.29 -7.36 4.44
CA ARG A 189 -15.40 -7.13 5.59
C ARG A 189 -15.07 -5.64 5.77
N LEU A 190 -14.67 -4.97 4.69
CA LEU A 190 -14.31 -3.57 4.71
C LEU A 190 -15.53 -2.68 4.99
N ALA A 191 -16.72 -3.05 4.49
CA ALA A 191 -17.97 -2.38 4.83
C ALA A 191 -18.27 -2.48 6.35
N SER A 192 -18.04 -3.65 6.95
CA SER A 192 -18.20 -3.83 8.39
C SER A 192 -17.22 -2.96 9.19
N GLU A 193 -15.98 -2.79 8.71
CA GLU A 193 -14.99 -1.88 9.33
C GLU A 193 -15.40 -0.41 9.20
N VAL A 194 -15.92 0.00 8.05
CA VAL A 194 -16.50 1.34 7.86
C VAL A 194 -17.63 1.60 8.85
N ASP A 195 -18.53 0.65 9.06
CA ASP A 195 -19.63 0.79 10.01
C ASP A 195 -19.15 0.82 11.47
N HIS A 196 -18.15 -0.01 11.80
CA HIS A 196 -17.50 0.04 13.12
C HIS A 196 -16.92 1.42 13.43
N PHE A 197 -16.09 1.96 12.54
CA PHE A 197 -15.48 3.27 12.75
C PHE A 197 -16.52 4.41 12.70
N ALA A 198 -17.55 4.30 11.88
CA ALA A 198 -18.64 5.28 11.87
C ALA A 198 -19.36 5.34 13.22
N GLN A 199 -19.62 4.19 13.84
CA GLN A 199 -20.24 4.12 15.15
C GLN A 199 -19.31 4.68 16.24
N LEU A 200 -18.01 4.36 16.18
CA LEU A 200 -17.00 4.87 17.11
C LEU A 200 -16.85 6.39 17.03
N VAL A 201 -16.81 6.97 15.83
CA VAL A 201 -16.73 8.42 15.61
C VAL A 201 -18.01 9.12 16.07
N ALA A 202 -19.19 8.53 15.82
CA ALA A 202 -20.46 9.08 16.27
C ALA A 202 -20.57 9.08 17.80
N ASP A 203 -20.14 8.00 18.45
CA ASP A 203 -20.08 7.90 19.91
C ASP A 203 -19.10 8.92 20.50
N TRP A 204 -17.94 9.11 19.87
CA TRP A 204 -17.00 10.16 20.24
C TRP A 204 -17.63 11.56 20.18
N GLN A 205 -18.33 11.88 19.08
CA GLN A 205 -19.04 13.17 18.94
C GLN A 205 -20.13 13.35 20.01
N ALA A 206 -20.83 12.28 20.37
CA ALA A 206 -21.87 12.33 21.40
C ALA A 206 -21.26 12.64 22.77
N TRP A 207 -20.20 11.92 23.16
CA TRP A 207 -19.48 12.15 24.41
C TRP A 207 -18.83 13.54 24.44
N SER A 208 -18.18 13.96 23.34
CA SER A 208 -17.42 15.22 23.31
C SER A 208 -18.29 16.48 23.47
N ARG A 209 -19.61 16.38 23.23
CA ARG A 209 -20.55 17.49 23.45
C ARG A 209 -20.80 17.78 24.93
N ASN A 210 -20.70 16.76 25.78
CA ASN A 210 -20.85 16.89 27.22
C ASN A 210 -20.02 15.80 27.93
N PRO A 211 -18.68 15.99 28.01
CA PRO A 211 -17.79 14.95 28.49
C PRO A 211 -17.99 14.74 30.00
N VAL A 212 -18.42 13.54 30.38
CA VAL A 212 -18.50 13.08 31.77
C VAL A 212 -17.74 11.76 31.86
N GLY A 213 -16.75 11.72 32.77
CA GLY A 213 -15.78 10.63 32.81
C GLY A 213 -14.91 10.57 31.55
N SER A 214 -14.13 9.49 31.44
CA SER A 214 -13.40 9.15 30.23
C SER A 214 -14.34 8.64 29.14
N PHE A 215 -13.91 8.71 27.88
CA PHE A 215 -14.63 8.16 26.74
C PHE A 215 -14.91 6.64 26.90
N PRO A 216 -13.95 5.80 27.36
CA PRO A 216 -14.23 4.38 27.61
C PRO A 216 -15.26 4.15 28.70
N GLU A 217 -15.24 4.92 29.80
CA GLU A 217 -16.26 4.81 30.86
C GLU A 217 -17.65 5.18 30.33
N TRP A 218 -17.74 6.25 29.53
CA TRP A 218 -18.99 6.62 28.87
C TRP A 218 -19.47 5.53 27.93
N CYS A 219 -18.59 4.96 27.12
CA CYS A 219 -18.89 3.84 26.22
C CYS A 219 -19.45 2.63 27.00
N ALA A 220 -18.79 2.24 28.08
CA ALA A 220 -19.24 1.13 28.93
C ALA A 220 -20.63 1.39 29.53
N ALA A 221 -20.89 2.63 29.97
CA ALA A 221 -22.21 3.03 30.47
C ALA A 221 -23.32 2.99 29.40
N GLN A 222 -22.96 3.16 28.12
CA GLN A 222 -23.86 3.00 26.97
C GLN A 222 -23.93 1.55 26.43
N GLY A 223 -23.27 0.59 27.09
CA GLY A 223 -23.21 -0.81 26.64
C GLY A 223 -22.38 -1.02 25.37
N ARG A 224 -21.44 -0.11 25.08
CA ARG A 224 -20.47 -0.25 23.98
C ARG A 224 -19.24 -1.03 24.44
N ASP A 225 -18.80 -1.98 23.62
CA ASP A 225 -17.61 -2.80 23.88
C ASP A 225 -16.59 -2.59 22.76
N TYR A 226 -15.90 -1.44 22.80
CA TYR A 226 -14.80 -1.16 21.89
C TYR A 226 -13.50 -1.77 22.42
N ARG A 227 -12.75 -2.42 21.52
CA ARG A 227 -11.41 -2.91 21.82
C ARG A 227 -10.40 -1.85 21.44
N TYR A 228 -9.57 -1.46 22.39
CA TYR A 228 -8.48 -0.53 22.18
C TYR A 228 -7.15 -1.28 22.12
N ALA A 229 -6.19 -0.76 21.35
CA ALA A 229 -4.86 -1.34 21.28
C ALA A 229 -4.12 -1.20 22.63
N VAL A 230 -3.41 -2.25 23.05
CA VAL A 230 -2.55 -2.19 24.24
C VAL A 230 -1.32 -1.36 23.92
N LYS A 231 -1.15 -0.23 24.59
CA LYS A 231 0.04 0.63 24.44
C LYS A 231 1.07 0.31 25.53
N ILE A 232 2.32 0.09 25.13
CA ILE A 232 3.46 -0.09 26.04
C ILE A 232 4.32 1.17 25.94
N TYR A 233 4.23 2.03 26.95
CA TYR A 233 5.09 3.21 27.06
C TYR A 233 6.40 2.81 27.75
N TYR A 234 7.53 2.95 27.06
CA TYR A 234 8.85 2.84 27.70
C TYR A 234 9.07 4.09 28.56
N SER A 235 9.09 3.92 29.88
CA SER A 235 9.49 4.98 30.81
C SER A 235 10.92 5.40 30.47
N GLN A 236 11.16 6.69 30.32
CA GLN A 236 12.51 7.24 30.22
C GLN A 236 13.28 6.84 31.49
N SER A 237 14.30 6.01 31.31
CA SER A 237 15.36 5.74 32.29
C SER A 237 16.22 6.97 32.52
#